data_AF-A0A812WCM3-F1
#
_entry.id   AF-A0A812WCM3-F1
#
_cell.length_a   1.000
_cell.length_b   1.000
_cell.length_c   1.000
_cell.angle_alpha   90.00
_cell.angle_beta   90.00
_cell.angle_gamma   90.00
#
_symmetry.space_group_name_H-M   'P 1'
#
loop_
_entity.id
_entity.type
_entity.pdbx_description
1 polymer ?
#
loop_
_entity_poly.entity_id
_entity_poly.type
_entity_poly.pdbx_seq_one_letter_code
_entity_poly.pdbx_strand_id
1 'polypeptide(L)'
;AVVCLAFLQRHRWVQARLARGHRGRRGLPRQSLESTSSSPFTGPAAAEELGDWDFGGRRRWLWLHNGKVENGWFEFGAGGSLRIEVGRAREGSWKHGEAGELIVTFGRCHHVLELVQEAAEIPTFRVKERIMKDDRLPARTNEAKTIG
;
A
#
# COMPACT_ATOMS: atom_id res chain seq x y z
N ALA A 1 41.68 3.06 -8.02
CA ALA A 1 41.74 4.51 -8.19
C ALA A 1 40.43 5.11 -7.69
N VAL A 2 40.53 6.04 -6.72
CA VAL A 2 39.67 7.23 -6.53
C VAL A 2 38.20 6.93 -6.15
N VAL A 3 37.79 7.02 -4.86
CA VAL A 3 37.36 8.26 -4.14
C VAL A 3 36.08 8.83 -4.80
N CYS A 4 34.96 9.18 -4.18
CA CYS A 4 34.55 9.62 -2.85
C CYS A 4 33.01 9.44 -2.78
N LEU A 5 32.40 8.93 -1.71
CA LEU A 5 31.92 9.73 -0.57
C LEU A 5 31.24 11.05 -0.96
N ALA A 6 29.91 11.04 -0.93
CA ALA A 6 29.06 12.21 -0.83
C ALA A 6 28.03 11.90 0.27
N PHE A 7 27.63 12.80 1.16
CA PHE A 7 28.09 14.12 1.57
C PHE A 7 27.41 14.31 2.94
N LEU A 8 28.10 14.84 3.95
CA LEU A 8 27.44 15.28 5.18
C LEU A 8 26.48 16.42 4.85
N GLN A 9 25.30 16.47 5.49
CA GLN A 9 24.83 17.71 6.09
C GLN A 9 23.80 17.51 7.20
N ARG A 10 24.13 18.14 8.32
CA ARG A 10 23.37 18.28 9.57
C ARG A 10 22.17 19.20 9.35
N HIS A 11 21.05 18.93 10.01
CA HIS A 11 20.23 20.00 10.58
C HIS A 11 19.64 19.55 11.93
N ARG A 12 19.94 20.32 12.97
CA ARG A 12 19.35 20.25 14.32
C ARG A 12 18.33 21.39 14.49
N TRP A 13 17.37 21.16 15.40
CA TRP A 13 16.45 22.12 16.07
C TRP A 13 15.32 22.66 15.18
N VAL A 14 14.05 22.69 15.60
CA VAL A 14 13.49 23.40 16.77
C VAL A 14 12.20 22.72 17.27
N GLN A 15 12.00 22.70 18.60
CA GLN A 15 10.73 22.37 19.26
C GLN A 15 9.75 23.55 19.20
N ALA A 16 8.44 23.28 19.10
CA ALA A 16 7.44 24.00 19.89
C ALA A 16 6.11 23.23 19.95
N ARG A 17 5.67 22.99 21.20
CA ARG A 17 4.32 22.58 21.58
C ARG A 17 3.29 23.59 21.11
N LEU A 18 2.08 23.15 20.77
CA LEU A 18 0.86 23.72 21.35
C LEU A 18 -0.21 22.64 21.46
N ALA A 19 -0.78 22.57 22.67
CA ALA A 19 -1.83 21.67 23.06
C ALA A 19 -3.21 22.34 22.88
N ARG A 20 -4.22 21.46 22.87
CA ARG A 20 -5.64 21.66 23.19
C ARG A 20 -6.57 22.05 22.04
N GLY A 21 -7.54 21.16 21.85
CA GLY A 21 -8.74 21.38 21.05
C GLY A 21 -9.64 20.16 21.01
N HIS A 22 -10.04 19.63 22.17
CA HIS A 22 -11.13 18.65 22.26
C HIS A 22 -12.44 19.36 21.92
N ARG A 23 -13.08 18.97 20.80
CA ARG A 23 -14.55 18.94 20.69
C ARG A 23 -14.95 17.71 19.90
N GLY A 24 -15.73 16.87 20.57
CA GLY A 24 -16.21 15.62 20.03
C GLY A 24 -17.14 15.81 18.82
N ARG A 25 -17.04 14.88 17.89
CA ARG A 25 -18.15 14.50 17.04
C ARG A 25 -18.11 12.98 16.89
N ARG A 26 -19.13 12.34 17.44
CA ARG A 26 -19.40 10.90 17.27
C ARG A 26 -19.57 10.62 15.78
N GLY A 27 -18.78 9.67 15.27
CA GLY A 27 -18.86 9.20 13.91
C GLY A 27 -18.01 7.96 13.74
N LEU A 28 -18.59 6.81 14.13
CA LEU A 28 -18.25 5.42 13.78
C LEU A 28 -16.82 4.92 14.12
N PRO A 29 -16.65 3.65 14.53
CA PRO A 29 -15.33 3.08 14.76
C PRO A 29 -14.65 2.87 13.40
N ARG A 30 -13.90 3.87 12.93
CA ARG A 30 -12.95 3.69 11.83
C ARG A 30 -11.82 2.83 12.40
N GLN A 31 -11.84 1.56 12.03
CA GLN A 31 -10.96 0.52 12.55
C GLN A 31 -9.51 1.00 12.50
N SER A 32 -8.80 0.76 13.60
CA SER A 32 -7.37 0.98 13.71
C SER A 32 -6.68 0.09 12.66
N LEU A 33 -6.41 0.66 11.48
CA LEU A 33 -5.45 0.07 10.56
C LEU A 33 -4.10 0.22 11.26
N GLU A 34 -3.76 -0.77 12.08
CA GLU A 34 -2.46 -0.85 12.72
C GLU A 34 -1.42 -0.59 11.65
N SER A 35 -0.57 0.42 11.92
CA SER A 35 0.52 0.80 11.05
C SER A 35 1.52 -0.34 11.03
N THR A 36 1.26 -1.36 10.22
CA THR A 36 2.24 -2.42 9.97
C THR A 36 3.43 -1.72 9.34
N SER A 37 4.53 -1.68 10.09
CA SER A 37 5.82 -1.23 9.60
C SER A 37 6.13 -1.97 8.31
N SER A 38 6.70 -1.28 7.31
CA SER A 38 7.18 -1.92 6.08
C SER A 38 8.03 -3.13 6.47
N SER A 39 7.56 -4.32 6.11
CA SER A 39 8.28 -5.56 6.38
C SER A 39 9.21 -5.83 5.21
N PRO A 40 10.47 -6.22 5.46
CA PRO A 40 11.40 -6.53 4.39
C PRO A 40 10.82 -7.68 3.55
N PHE A 41 11.07 -7.67 2.24
CA PHE A 41 10.58 -8.72 1.36
C PHE A 41 11.29 -10.05 1.67
N THR A 42 10.53 -11.06 2.05
CA THR A 42 11.04 -12.35 2.56
C THR A 42 10.96 -13.50 1.55
N GLY A 43 10.59 -13.21 0.29
CA GLY A 43 10.36 -14.22 -0.75
C GLY A 43 8.91 -14.22 -1.22
N PRO A 44 8.55 -14.99 -2.27
CA PRO A 44 7.19 -15.03 -2.79
C PRO A 44 6.19 -15.62 -1.77
N ALA A 45 4.99 -15.06 -1.71
CA ALA A 45 3.91 -15.61 -0.88
C ALA A 45 3.50 -17.03 -1.35
N ALA A 46 3.18 -17.90 -0.39
CA ALA A 46 2.64 -19.23 -0.68
C ALA A 46 1.17 -19.14 -1.13
N ALA A 47 0.69 -20.17 -1.83
CA ALA A 47 -0.71 -20.21 -2.32
C ALA A 47 -1.71 -20.17 -1.16
N GLU A 48 -1.37 -20.79 -0.03
CA GLU A 48 -2.16 -20.82 1.18
C GLU A 48 -2.27 -19.44 1.84
N GLU A 49 -1.23 -18.60 1.73
CA GLU A 49 -1.26 -17.22 2.24
C GLU A 49 -2.16 -16.34 1.36
N LEU A 50 -2.12 -16.55 0.05
CA LEU A 50 -2.88 -15.78 -0.94
C LEU A 50 -4.36 -16.17 -0.97
N GLY A 51 -4.68 -17.44 -0.75
CA GLY A 51 -6.04 -17.97 -0.85
C GLY A 51 -6.61 -17.74 -2.25
N ASP A 52 -7.77 -17.09 -2.33
CA ASP A 52 -8.48 -16.80 -3.58
C ASP A 52 -7.67 -15.91 -4.56
N TRP A 53 -6.54 -15.35 -4.12
CA TRP A 53 -5.69 -14.46 -4.92
C TRP A 53 -4.50 -15.18 -5.58
N ASP A 54 -4.33 -16.49 -5.40
CA ASP A 54 -3.18 -17.22 -5.94
C ASP A 54 -3.18 -17.33 -7.49
N PHE A 55 -4.34 -17.29 -8.16
CA PHE A 55 -4.49 -17.22 -9.64
C PHE A 55 -3.41 -17.94 -10.48
N GLY A 56 -3.11 -19.20 -10.15
CA GLY A 56 -2.10 -19.98 -10.86
C GLY A 56 -0.66 -19.55 -10.56
N GLY A 57 -0.40 -19.14 -9.31
CA GLY A 57 0.89 -18.64 -8.85
C GLY A 57 1.20 -17.19 -9.23
N ARG A 58 0.20 -16.40 -9.65
CA ARG A 58 0.41 -15.00 -10.04
C ARG A 58 0.57 -14.12 -8.81
N ARG A 59 1.77 -13.55 -8.66
CA ARG A 59 2.15 -12.77 -7.47
C ARG A 59 2.41 -11.31 -7.76
N ARG A 60 2.70 -10.97 -9.01
CA ARG A 60 3.01 -9.61 -9.45
C ARG A 60 1.84 -9.02 -10.22
N TRP A 61 1.53 -7.77 -9.91
CA TRP A 61 0.41 -7.03 -10.45
C TRP A 61 0.89 -5.65 -10.88
N LEU A 62 0.56 -5.25 -12.11
CA LEU A 62 0.82 -3.90 -12.60
C LEU A 62 -0.06 -2.89 -11.86
N TRP A 63 0.40 -1.66 -11.72
CA TRP A 63 -0.30 -0.59 -11.02
C TRP A 63 -0.53 0.60 -11.96
N LEU A 64 -1.77 1.08 -12.01
CA LEU A 64 -2.23 2.23 -12.79
C LEU A 64 -2.83 3.27 -11.83
N HIS A 65 -2.14 4.39 -11.60
CA HIS A 65 -2.54 5.42 -10.63
C HIS A 65 -3.80 6.19 -11.09
N ASN A 66 -4.05 6.27 -12.40
CA ASN A 66 -5.21 6.94 -12.99
C ASN A 66 -6.12 5.97 -13.75
N GLY A 67 -5.93 4.66 -13.56
CA GLY A 67 -6.63 3.61 -14.30
C GLY A 67 -6.34 3.54 -15.79
N LYS A 68 -5.42 4.36 -16.32
CA LYS A 68 -5.14 4.47 -17.77
C LYS A 68 -3.69 4.16 -18.14
N VAL A 69 -2.73 4.57 -17.32
CA VAL A 69 -1.30 4.47 -17.63
C VAL A 69 -0.61 3.66 -16.54
N GLU A 70 0.11 2.62 -16.95
CA GLU A 70 0.97 1.84 -16.06
C GLU A 70 2.06 2.75 -15.49
N ASN A 71 2.21 2.72 -14.17
CA ASN A 71 3.21 3.52 -13.48
C ASN A 71 3.99 2.71 -12.42
N GLY A 72 3.91 1.38 -12.50
CA GLY A 72 4.60 0.50 -11.58
C GLY A 72 3.98 -0.88 -11.43
N TRP A 73 4.43 -1.59 -10.40
CA TRP A 73 3.89 -2.90 -10.00
C TRP A 73 4.07 -3.14 -8.50
N PHE A 74 3.35 -4.14 -7.96
CA PHE A 74 3.63 -4.73 -6.65
C PHE A 74 3.63 -6.25 -6.74
N GLU A 75 4.32 -6.89 -5.81
CA GLU A 75 4.45 -8.34 -5.71
C GLU A 75 4.23 -8.82 -4.28
N PHE A 76 3.36 -9.83 -4.12
CA PHE A 76 3.08 -10.45 -2.84
C PHE A 76 4.25 -11.32 -2.38
N GLY A 77 4.82 -10.93 -1.24
CA GLY A 77 5.81 -11.70 -0.53
C GLY A 77 5.25 -12.42 0.69
N ALA A 78 5.98 -13.42 1.16
CA ALA A 78 5.63 -14.24 2.31
C ALA A 78 5.48 -13.38 3.58
N GLY A 79 4.68 -13.85 4.54
CA GLY A 79 4.48 -13.19 5.83
C GLY A 79 3.90 -11.77 5.72
N GLY A 80 3.13 -11.50 4.66
CA GLY A 80 2.52 -10.18 4.44
C GLY A 80 3.48 -9.11 3.93
N SER A 81 4.67 -9.47 3.42
CA SER A 81 5.61 -8.49 2.83
C SER A 81 5.22 -8.12 1.39
N LEU A 82 5.47 -6.88 0.97
CA LEU A 82 5.30 -6.48 -0.43
C LEU A 82 6.62 -5.96 -1.01
N ARG A 83 6.93 -6.36 -2.25
CA ARG A 83 7.91 -5.67 -3.10
C ARG A 83 7.16 -4.78 -4.07
N ILE A 84 7.62 -3.54 -4.23
CA ILE A 84 6.85 -2.51 -4.92
C ILE A 84 7.76 -1.66 -5.78
N GLU A 85 7.33 -1.37 -7.00
CA GLU A 85 7.97 -0.40 -7.87
C GLU A 85 6.94 0.66 -8.27
N VAL A 86 6.56 1.53 -7.32
CA VAL A 86 5.61 2.61 -7.55
C VAL A 86 6.17 3.90 -6.97
N GLY A 87 6.56 4.84 -7.84
CA GLY A 87 7.20 6.09 -7.42
C GLY A 87 8.46 5.84 -6.58
N ARG A 88 8.47 6.37 -5.35
CA ARG A 88 9.58 6.21 -4.39
C ARG A 88 9.42 5.02 -3.44
N ALA A 89 8.26 4.35 -3.44
CA ALA A 89 8.07 3.17 -2.61
C ALA A 89 8.86 2.00 -3.20
N ARG A 90 9.44 1.19 -2.31
CA ARG A 90 10.21 -0.02 -2.66
C ARG A 90 9.70 -1.27 -1.94
N GLU A 91 9.06 -1.05 -0.79
CA GLU A 91 8.54 -2.10 0.08
C GLU A 91 7.20 -1.67 0.68
N GLY A 92 6.46 -2.65 1.15
CA GLY A 92 5.19 -2.45 1.83
C GLY A 92 4.75 -3.70 2.58
N SER A 93 3.47 -3.74 2.91
CA SER A 93 2.84 -4.92 3.49
C SER A 93 1.47 -5.18 2.90
N TRP A 94 1.02 -6.42 2.96
CA TRP A 94 -0.32 -6.82 2.58
C TRP A 94 -0.98 -7.69 3.64
N LYS A 95 -2.31 -7.66 3.68
CA LYS A 95 -3.12 -8.54 4.53
C LYS A 95 -4.53 -8.70 3.98
N HIS A 96 -5.20 -9.74 4.44
CA HIS A 96 -6.65 -9.91 4.27
C HIS A 96 -7.41 -8.90 5.13
N GLY A 97 -8.40 -8.25 4.51
CA GLY A 97 -9.41 -7.41 5.17
C GLY A 97 -10.65 -8.21 5.55
N GLU A 98 -11.54 -7.61 6.33
CA GLU A 98 -12.68 -8.32 6.94
C GLU A 98 -13.76 -8.78 5.95
N ALA A 99 -13.82 -8.16 4.76
CA ALA A 99 -14.84 -8.43 3.75
C ALA A 99 -14.28 -9.11 2.48
N GLY A 100 -13.22 -9.91 2.61
CA GLY A 100 -12.49 -10.47 1.46
C GLY A 100 -11.70 -9.42 0.67
N GLU A 101 -11.51 -8.24 1.27
CA GLU A 101 -10.71 -7.17 0.72
C GLU A 101 -9.23 -7.49 0.86
N LEU A 102 -8.43 -7.01 -0.08
CA LEU A 102 -6.98 -7.02 0.05
C LEU A 102 -6.52 -5.62 0.50
N ILE A 103 -5.79 -5.55 1.60
CA ILE A 103 -5.22 -4.28 2.07
C ILE A 103 -3.74 -4.29 1.74
N VAL A 104 -3.32 -3.52 0.74
CA VAL A 104 -1.90 -3.27 0.46
C VAL A 104 -1.48 -1.92 1.01
N THR A 105 -0.36 -1.88 1.70
CA THR A 105 0.12 -0.71 2.42
C THR A 105 1.50 -0.34 1.92
N PHE A 106 1.62 0.84 1.30
CA PHE A 106 2.89 1.35 0.84
C PHE A 106 2.92 2.87 0.77
N GLY A 107 4.13 3.43 0.88
CA GLY A 107 4.30 4.85 1.11
C GLY A 107 3.49 5.30 2.33
N ARG A 108 2.65 6.32 2.14
CA ARG A 108 1.80 6.91 3.20
C ARG A 108 0.35 6.46 3.16
N CYS A 109 0.04 5.39 2.44
CA CYS A 109 -1.33 4.98 2.19
C CYS A 109 -1.55 3.50 2.49
N HIS A 110 -2.75 3.18 2.95
CA HIS A 110 -3.38 1.88 2.82
C HIS A 110 -4.29 1.95 1.59
N HIS A 111 -4.20 0.96 0.72
CA HIS A 111 -5.06 0.78 -0.43
C HIS A 111 -5.92 -0.44 -0.15
N VAL A 112 -7.22 -0.21 -0.01
CA VAL A 112 -8.21 -1.27 0.11
C VAL A 112 -8.61 -1.67 -1.30
N LEU A 113 -8.31 -2.90 -1.64
CA LEU A 113 -8.47 -3.46 -2.97
C LEU A 113 -9.60 -4.48 -2.96
N GLU A 114 -10.40 -4.45 -4.02
CA GLU A 114 -11.36 -5.49 -4.32
C GLU A 114 -10.92 -6.22 -5.60
N LEU A 115 -11.13 -7.53 -5.62
CA LEU A 115 -10.84 -8.36 -6.76
C LEU A 115 -12.00 -8.27 -7.76
N VAL A 116 -11.70 -7.89 -9.00
CA VAL A 116 -12.65 -7.81 -10.11
C VAL A 116 -12.25 -8.83 -11.16
N GLN A 117 -13.14 -9.77 -11.43
CA GLN A 117 -12.96 -10.81 -12.44
C GLN A 117 -14.14 -10.76 -13.41
N GLU A 118 -13.90 -10.26 -14.62
CA GLU A 118 -14.85 -10.32 -15.72
C GLU A 118 -14.60 -11.58 -16.54
N ALA A 119 -15.65 -12.15 -17.14
CA ALA A 119 -15.54 -13.39 -17.88
C ALA A 119 -14.59 -13.22 -19.07
N ALA A 120 -13.56 -14.05 -19.14
CA ALA A 120 -12.47 -14.05 -20.13
C ALA A 120 -11.35 -13.00 -19.96
N GLU A 121 -11.37 -12.19 -18.90
CA GLU A 121 -10.26 -11.30 -18.58
C GLU A 121 -9.34 -11.87 -17.50
N ILE A 122 -8.08 -11.43 -17.52
CA ILE A 122 -7.19 -11.65 -16.39
C ILE A 122 -7.81 -10.92 -15.20
N PRO A 123 -7.95 -11.56 -14.02
CA PRO A 123 -8.43 -10.88 -12.83
C PRO A 123 -7.63 -9.58 -12.60
N THR A 124 -8.29 -8.58 -12.04
CA THR A 124 -7.72 -7.26 -11.77
C THR A 124 -8.10 -6.82 -10.36
N PHE A 125 -7.23 -6.10 -9.64
CA PHE A 125 -7.69 -5.45 -8.42
C PHE A 125 -8.12 -4.01 -8.71
N ARG A 126 -9.29 -3.62 -8.23
CA ARG A 126 -9.73 -2.23 -8.22
C ARG A 126 -9.47 -1.62 -6.85
N VAL A 127 -8.94 -0.39 -6.81
CA VAL A 127 -8.79 0.32 -5.54
C VAL A 127 -10.16 0.85 -5.13
N LYS A 128 -10.73 0.27 -4.07
CA LYS A 128 -12.01 0.67 -3.49
C LYS A 128 -11.86 1.91 -2.61
N GLU A 129 -10.86 1.91 -1.72
CA GLU A 129 -10.58 3.02 -0.82
C GLU A 129 -9.07 3.26 -0.69
N ARG A 130 -8.67 4.52 -0.52
CA ARG A 130 -7.32 4.90 -0.16
C ARG A 130 -7.34 5.67 1.16
N ILE A 131 -6.67 5.13 2.16
CA ILE A 131 -6.63 5.66 3.52
C ILE A 131 -5.22 6.15 3.81
N MET A 132 -5.06 7.42 4.17
CA MET A 132 -3.75 7.96 4.54
C MET A 132 -3.36 7.47 5.94
N LYS A 133 -2.09 7.10 6.14
CA LYS A 133 -1.56 6.65 7.44
C LYS A 133 -1.62 7.73 8.53
N ASP A 134 -1.74 8.99 8.16
CA ASP A 134 -1.77 10.15 9.07
C ASP A 134 -3.17 10.77 9.23
N ASP A 135 -4.22 10.01 8.91
CA ASP A 135 -5.64 10.44 8.96
C ASP A 135 -5.96 11.72 8.16
N ARG A 136 -5.04 12.20 7.32
CA ARG A 136 -5.31 13.31 6.43
C ARG A 136 -6.27 12.86 5.34
N LEU A 137 -7.27 13.69 5.06
CA LEU A 137 -8.18 13.45 3.94
C LEU A 137 -7.35 13.29 2.66
N PRO A 138 -7.64 12.27 1.83
CA PRO A 138 -6.88 12.06 0.60
C PRO A 138 -7.01 13.31 -0.29
N ALA A 139 -5.87 13.87 -0.70
CA ALA A 139 -5.84 14.92 -1.70
C ALA A 139 -6.27 14.32 -3.05
N ARG A 140 -7.56 14.49 -3.40
CA ARG A 140 -8.22 14.00 -4.61
C ARG A 140 -8.11 12.47 -4.81
N THR A 141 -9.27 11.81 -4.83
CA THR A 141 -9.40 10.41 -5.24
C THR A 141 -9.10 10.31 -6.73
N ASN A 142 -7.84 10.03 -7.08
CA ASN A 142 -7.52 9.51 -8.40
C ASN A 142 -7.90 8.03 -8.41
N GLU A 143 -8.67 7.61 -9.40
CA GLU A 143 -9.03 6.21 -9.63
C GLU A 143 -7.74 5.41 -9.88
N ALA A 144 -7.49 4.39 -9.09
CA ALA A 144 -6.36 3.50 -9.27
C ALA A 144 -6.83 2.05 -9.47
N LYS A 145 -6.12 1.31 -10.33
CA LYS A 145 -6.41 -0.08 -10.67
C LYS A 145 -5.11 -0.85 -10.77
N THR A 146 -5.17 -2.16 -10.51
CA THR A 146 -4.09 -3.10 -10.74
C THR A 146 -4.49 -4.04 -11.87
N ILE A 147 -3.52 -4.48 -12.68
CA ILE A 147 -3.76 -5.44 -13.75
C ILE A 147 -2.91 -6.67 -13.47
N GLY A 148 -3.54 -7.84 -13.57
CA GLY A 148 -2.89 -9.13 -13.39
C GLY A 148 -1.92 -9.40 -14.50
#